data_AF-A0A1M3CT38-F1
#
_entry.id   AF-A0A1M3CT38-F1
#
_cell.length_a   1.000
_cell.length_b   1.000
_cell.length_c   1.000
_cell.angle_alpha   90.00
_cell.angle_beta   90.00
_cell.angle_gamma   90.00
#
_symmetry.space_group_name_H-M   'P 1'
#
loop_
_entity.id
_entity.type
_entity.pdbx_description
1 polymer ?
#
loop_
_entity_poly.entity_id
_entity_poly.type
_entity_poly.pdbx_seq_one_letter_code
_entity_poly.pdbx_strand_id
1 'polypeptide(L)'
;MTNKDLLQPFNPKNLLVSLYQYQQTTIPSVTSLEFPPKKYVELNQFRQKIEEQRIGPHHQPYQAGRKKAIFYRSTFLGISFLFVFLSVFMYTQSMNWSGTLFFVNYTATKFTLCAFTSLLAVIAFVIASTIKTEKEATNQIVQRAQSKIRSILAYKRAEHGTKNLCSFSQNFKKYILARQAYHDTLDKIRESKKITYALLEQISYTPGLEKQVIEKLFNEAILELNDKLHVLIQSFKKKMNEIY
;
A
#
# COMPACT_ATOMS: atom_id res chain seq x y z
N MET A 1 -28.62 24.06 -13.05
CA MET A 1 -27.27 24.25 -13.63
C MET A 1 -26.49 22.95 -13.50
N THR A 2 -26.28 22.27 -14.62
CA THR A 2 -25.69 20.93 -14.72
C THR A 2 -24.17 20.98 -14.60
N ASN A 3 -23.61 20.43 -13.52
CA ASN A 3 -22.18 20.14 -13.36
C ASN A 3 -21.79 18.96 -14.27
N LYS A 4 -21.31 19.25 -15.48
CA LYS A 4 -20.82 18.24 -16.45
C LYS A 4 -19.30 18.25 -16.65
N ASP A 5 -18.54 19.08 -15.92
CA ASP A 5 -17.12 19.33 -16.24
C ASP A 5 -16.07 18.66 -15.32
N LEU A 6 -16.43 17.65 -14.51
CA LEU A 6 -15.48 17.01 -13.58
C LEU A 6 -15.04 15.58 -13.95
N LEU A 7 -15.04 15.25 -15.24
CA LEU A 7 -14.39 14.04 -15.76
C LEU A 7 -13.59 14.40 -17.01
N GLN A 8 -12.41 14.99 -16.83
CA GLN A 8 -11.40 14.86 -17.88
C GLN A 8 -10.85 13.42 -17.83
N PRO A 9 -10.88 12.69 -18.95
CA PRO A 9 -10.29 11.36 -19.02
C PRO A 9 -8.76 11.46 -18.89
N PHE A 10 -8.20 10.48 -18.20
CA PHE A 10 -6.78 10.20 -18.10
C PHE A 10 -6.09 10.32 -19.47
N ASN A 11 -5.15 11.27 -19.60
CA ASN A 11 -4.28 11.36 -20.76
C ASN A 11 -2.84 10.98 -20.37
N PRO A 12 -2.40 9.74 -20.63
CA PRO A 12 -1.05 9.29 -20.31
C PRO A 12 0.03 10.08 -21.08
N LYS A 13 -0.35 10.82 -22.13
CA LYS A 13 0.57 11.68 -22.87
C LYS A 13 1.04 12.88 -22.04
N ASN A 14 0.25 13.38 -21.08
CA ASN A 14 0.67 14.56 -20.28
C ASN A 14 1.79 14.22 -19.28
N LEU A 15 1.83 12.99 -18.77
CA LEU A 15 2.93 12.50 -17.92
C LEU A 15 4.17 12.09 -18.73
N LEU A 16 3.99 11.63 -19.96
CA LEU A 16 5.11 11.42 -20.88
C LEU A 16 5.71 12.76 -21.32
N VAL A 17 4.90 13.77 -21.61
CA VAL A 17 5.38 15.12 -21.95
C VAL A 17 6.16 15.75 -20.79
N SER A 18 5.75 15.56 -19.53
CA SER A 18 6.53 16.02 -18.38
C SER A 18 7.83 15.23 -18.18
N LEU A 19 7.86 13.92 -18.45
CA LEU A 19 9.10 13.12 -18.47
C LEU A 19 10.06 13.54 -19.59
N TYR A 20 9.53 13.86 -20.78
CA TYR A 20 10.32 14.35 -21.92
C TYR A 20 10.84 15.79 -21.70
N GLN A 21 10.05 16.67 -21.08
CA GLN A 21 10.51 18.00 -20.69
C GLN A 21 11.58 17.94 -19.61
N TYR A 22 11.50 16.97 -18.70
CA TYR A 22 12.54 16.76 -17.68
C TYR A 22 13.85 16.25 -18.28
N GLN A 23 13.79 15.41 -19.33
CA GLN A 23 14.96 14.93 -20.07
C GLN A 23 15.64 16.00 -20.93
N GLN A 24 14.97 17.09 -21.32
CA GLN A 24 15.58 18.19 -22.08
C GLN A 24 16.29 19.23 -21.21
N THR A 25 16.16 19.15 -19.88
CA THR A 25 16.89 20.00 -18.94
C THR A 25 17.96 19.21 -18.22
N THR A 26 18.98 18.75 -18.96
CA THR A 26 20.28 18.42 -18.39
C THR A 26 21.39 19.25 -19.04
N ILE A 27 21.68 20.37 -18.35
CA ILE A 27 22.99 20.97 -18.07
C ILE A 27 23.63 21.79 -19.21
N PRO A 28 23.92 23.08 -18.93
CA PRO A 28 25.32 23.44 -18.74
C PRO A 28 25.61 23.83 -17.30
N SER A 29 26.76 23.37 -16.84
CA SER A 29 27.44 23.78 -15.63
C SER A 29 27.81 25.28 -15.67
N VAL A 30 28.00 25.83 -14.45
CA VAL A 30 28.80 27.01 -14.09
C VAL A 30 27.99 28.20 -13.54
N THR A 31 28.53 28.69 -12.41
CA THR A 31 28.26 29.91 -11.64
C THR A 31 27.14 29.84 -10.62
N SER A 32 27.58 29.80 -9.36
CA SER A 32 26.88 30.33 -8.18
C SER A 32 26.06 31.57 -8.53
N LEU A 33 24.77 31.39 -8.76
CA LEU A 33 23.82 32.47 -8.95
C LEU A 33 23.51 33.01 -7.56
N GLU A 34 24.35 33.95 -7.13
CA GLU A 34 24.09 34.84 -6.02
C GLU A 34 22.82 35.63 -6.35
N PHE A 35 21.67 35.12 -5.88
CA PHE A 35 20.40 35.81 -6.04
C PHE A 35 20.46 37.12 -5.25
N PRO A 36 20.07 38.26 -5.84
CA PRO A 36 20.07 39.53 -5.13
C PRO A 36 19.18 39.43 -3.89
N PRO A 37 19.59 40.04 -2.77
CA PRO A 37 18.95 39.80 -1.49
C PRO A 37 17.59 40.49 -1.43
N LYS A 38 16.65 39.79 -0.78
CA LYS A 38 15.47 40.37 -0.11
C LYS A 38 14.50 41.15 -1.01
N LYS A 39 13.61 40.44 -1.72
CA LYS A 39 12.34 41.06 -2.16
C LYS A 39 11.07 40.36 -1.68
N TYR A 40 11.16 39.10 -1.24
CA TYR A 40 9.99 38.36 -0.78
C TYR A 40 10.33 37.44 0.41
N VAL A 41 10.77 38.03 1.52
CA VAL A 41 11.02 37.30 2.77
C VAL A 41 9.74 36.59 3.24
N GLU A 42 8.59 37.24 3.10
CA GLU A 42 7.29 36.68 3.46
C GLU A 42 6.86 35.51 2.58
N LEU A 43 7.19 35.52 1.29
CA LEU A 43 6.87 34.41 0.38
C LEU A 43 7.75 33.19 0.66
N ASN A 44 9.02 33.40 1.01
CA ASN A 44 9.92 32.33 1.43
C ASN A 44 9.51 31.77 2.79
N GLN A 45 9.09 32.63 3.73
CA GLN A 45 8.53 32.20 5.02
C GLN A 45 7.18 31.48 4.86
N PHE A 46 6.34 31.87 3.89
CA PHE A 46 5.10 31.20 3.57
C PHE A 46 5.34 29.84 2.91
N ARG A 47 6.30 29.75 1.97
CA ARG A 47 6.76 28.46 1.42
C ARG A 47 7.33 27.56 2.50
N GLN A 48 8.20 28.08 3.38
CA GLN A 48 8.72 27.34 4.52
C GLN A 48 7.60 26.89 5.46
N LYS A 49 6.62 27.74 5.78
CA LYS A 49 5.46 27.36 6.59
C LYS A 49 4.60 26.29 5.93
N ILE A 50 4.42 26.32 4.61
CA ILE A 50 3.71 25.27 3.85
C ILE A 50 4.52 23.97 3.85
N GLU A 51 5.83 24.04 3.66
CA GLU A 51 6.73 22.88 3.69
C GLU A 51 6.84 22.28 5.11
N GLU A 52 6.86 23.11 6.15
CA GLU A 52 6.82 22.71 7.56
C GLU A 52 5.46 22.09 7.94
N GLN A 53 4.35 22.61 7.41
CA GLN A 53 3.03 22.00 7.57
C GLN A 53 2.87 20.68 6.79
N ARG A 54 3.68 20.45 5.75
CA ARG A 54 3.79 19.19 5.00
C ARG A 54 4.61 18.10 5.70
N ILE A 55 5.02 18.30 6.95
CA ILE A 55 5.75 17.29 7.75
C ILE A 55 4.80 16.34 8.51
N GLY A 56 3.49 16.58 8.47
CA GLY A 56 2.51 15.70 9.11
C GLY A 56 2.40 14.31 8.45
N PRO A 57 1.97 13.27 9.20
CA PRO A 57 1.80 11.91 8.68
C PRO A 57 0.80 11.79 7.51
N HIS A 58 0.01 12.85 7.27
CA HIS A 58 -0.89 12.99 6.13
C HIS A 58 -0.19 13.36 4.81
N HIS A 59 1.01 13.94 4.88
CA HIS A 59 1.77 14.43 3.72
C HIS A 59 2.94 13.52 3.34
N GLN A 60 3.40 12.67 4.28
CA GLN A 60 4.42 11.64 4.04
C GLN A 60 3.89 10.23 4.39
N PRO A 61 2.83 9.75 3.70
CA PRO A 61 2.21 8.46 4.00
C PRO A 61 3.19 7.28 3.84
N TYR A 62 4.20 7.40 2.97
CA TYR A 62 5.27 6.42 2.83
C TYR A 62 6.08 6.23 4.11
N GLN A 63 6.42 7.33 4.80
CA GLN A 63 7.23 7.26 6.03
C GLN A 63 6.43 6.70 7.22
N ALA A 64 5.12 6.91 7.25
CA ALA A 64 4.24 6.39 8.31
C ALA A 64 4.21 4.85 8.36
N GLY A 65 4.38 4.17 7.22
CA GLY A 65 4.45 2.70 7.13
C GLY A 65 5.83 2.10 7.44
N ARG A 66 6.88 2.92 7.48
CA ARG A 66 8.28 2.47 7.52
C ARG A 66 8.61 1.66 8.77
N LYS A 67 8.15 2.10 9.96
CA LYS A 67 8.38 1.38 11.22
C LYS A 67 7.76 -0.02 11.23
N LYS A 68 6.54 -0.16 10.70
CA LYS A 68 5.85 -1.46 10.61
C LYS A 68 6.53 -2.39 9.62
N ALA A 69 6.90 -1.89 8.45
CA ALA A 69 7.62 -2.69 7.45
C ALA A 69 8.98 -3.18 7.98
N ILE A 70 9.74 -2.31 8.67
CA ILE A 70 10.99 -2.69 9.36
C ILE A 70 10.71 -3.76 10.41
N PHE A 71 9.69 -3.57 11.26
CA PHE A 71 9.32 -4.55 12.26
C PHE A 71 9.04 -5.93 11.65
N TYR A 72 8.13 -6.02 10.66
CA TYR A 72 7.81 -7.28 9.99
C TYR A 72 9.05 -7.91 9.35
N ARG A 73 9.86 -7.12 8.64
CA ARG A 73 11.09 -7.61 8.02
C ARG A 73 12.06 -8.18 9.06
N SER A 74 12.26 -7.49 10.18
CA SER A 74 13.10 -7.96 11.28
C SER A 74 12.53 -9.22 11.94
N THR A 75 11.21 -9.32 12.12
CA THR A 75 10.57 -10.53 12.67
C THR A 75 10.75 -11.72 11.75
N PHE A 76 10.49 -11.57 10.44
CA PHE A 76 10.67 -12.67 9.48
C PHE A 76 12.14 -13.07 9.31
N LEU A 77 13.08 -12.11 9.36
CA LEU A 77 14.51 -12.42 9.42
C LEU A 77 14.86 -13.18 10.69
N GLY A 78 14.36 -12.77 11.86
CA GLY A 78 14.57 -13.46 13.12
C GLY A 78 14.05 -14.90 13.11
N ILE A 79 12.84 -15.10 12.56
CA ILE A 79 12.26 -16.43 12.36
C ILE A 79 13.11 -17.28 11.40
N SER A 80 13.61 -16.67 10.31
CA SER A 80 14.52 -17.35 9.38
C SER A 80 15.80 -17.81 10.10
N PHE A 81 16.44 -16.93 10.88
CA PHE A 81 17.63 -17.28 11.66
C PHE A 81 17.32 -18.37 12.70
N LEU A 82 16.18 -18.31 13.36
CA LEU A 82 15.73 -19.34 14.31
C LEU A 82 15.62 -20.70 13.64
N PHE A 83 15.00 -20.79 12.45
CA PHE A 83 14.87 -22.04 11.72
C PHE A 83 16.20 -22.57 11.19
N VAL A 84 17.11 -21.69 10.73
CA VAL A 84 18.47 -22.08 10.36
C VAL A 84 19.21 -22.64 11.58
N PHE A 85 19.15 -21.95 12.72
CA PHE A 85 19.78 -22.40 13.95
C PHE A 85 19.20 -23.73 14.43
N LEU A 86 17.87 -23.89 14.37
CA LEU A 86 17.18 -25.13 14.71
C LEU A 86 17.57 -26.29 13.78
N SER A 87 17.71 -26.02 12.48
CA SER A 87 18.18 -26.99 11.49
C SER A 87 19.62 -27.43 11.79
N VAL A 88 20.53 -26.49 12.06
CA VAL A 88 21.92 -26.77 12.45
C VAL A 88 21.98 -27.52 13.78
N PHE A 89 21.17 -27.14 14.76
CA PHE A 89 21.09 -27.80 16.06
C PHE A 89 20.58 -29.24 15.93
N MET A 90 19.53 -29.47 15.16
CA MET A 90 19.03 -30.82 14.86
C MET A 90 20.05 -31.65 14.08
N TYR A 91 20.86 -31.01 13.24
CA TYR A 91 21.93 -31.70 12.53
C TYR A 91 23.07 -32.13 13.48
N THR A 92 23.49 -31.25 14.39
CA THR A 92 24.64 -31.46 15.30
C THR A 92 24.33 -32.30 16.54
N GLN A 93 23.22 -32.06 17.24
CA GLN A 93 22.84 -32.81 18.47
C GLN A 93 22.35 -34.24 18.23
N SER A 94 22.32 -34.67 16.97
CA SER A 94 21.76 -35.96 16.56
C SER A 94 22.48 -37.21 17.05
N MET A 95 23.68 -37.08 17.64
CA MET A 95 24.39 -38.21 18.25
C MET A 95 23.80 -38.64 19.61
N ASN A 96 22.99 -37.80 20.26
CA ASN A 96 22.40 -38.10 21.58
C ASN A 96 20.90 -38.40 21.55
N TRP A 97 20.25 -38.33 20.39
CA TRP A 97 18.82 -38.66 20.22
C TRP A 97 18.63 -40.18 20.05
N SER A 98 19.27 -40.96 20.91
CA SER A 98 19.02 -42.38 21.09
C SER A 98 17.84 -42.54 22.06
N GLY A 99 16.64 -42.21 21.59
CA GLY A 99 15.41 -42.18 22.40
C GLY A 99 14.26 -42.94 21.75
N THR A 100 14.36 -44.27 21.80
CA THR A 100 13.30 -45.25 22.10
C THR A 100 11.93 -45.26 21.39
N LEU A 101 11.53 -44.33 20.51
CA LEU A 101 10.13 -44.30 20.02
C LEU A 101 9.86 -44.54 18.53
N PHE A 102 10.85 -44.55 17.63
CA PHE A 102 10.58 -44.81 16.21
C PHE A 102 11.68 -45.65 15.53
N PHE A 103 11.57 -46.97 15.71
CA PHE A 103 12.31 -47.93 14.88
C PHE A 103 11.73 -47.91 13.46
N VAL A 104 12.57 -47.49 12.49
CA VAL A 104 12.84 -48.16 11.20
C VAL A 104 13.64 -47.24 10.27
N ASN A 105 13.56 -45.90 10.38
CA ASN A 105 14.42 -45.00 9.57
C ASN A 105 14.69 -43.64 10.27
N TYR A 106 15.42 -43.67 11.39
CA TYR A 106 15.83 -42.47 12.14
C TYR A 106 16.51 -41.41 11.24
N THR A 107 17.33 -41.86 10.29
CA THR A 107 18.06 -41.00 9.35
C THR A 107 17.13 -40.31 8.35
N ALA A 108 16.11 -41.00 7.85
CA ALA A 108 15.15 -40.43 6.90
C ALA A 108 14.26 -39.39 7.59
N THR A 109 13.72 -39.69 8.77
CA THR A 109 12.89 -38.74 9.53
C THR A 109 13.69 -37.52 9.97
N LYS A 110 14.97 -37.69 10.32
CA LYS A 110 15.89 -36.57 10.59
C LYS A 110 16.09 -35.70 9.34
N PHE A 111 16.32 -36.33 8.19
CA PHE A 111 16.50 -35.62 6.93
C PHE A 111 15.24 -34.85 6.52
N THR A 112 14.06 -35.43 6.68
CA THR A 112 12.79 -34.74 6.37
C THR A 112 12.52 -33.57 7.29
N LEU A 113 12.76 -33.70 8.61
CA LEU A 113 12.62 -32.58 9.55
C LEU A 113 13.63 -31.47 9.28
N CYS A 114 14.89 -31.82 8.96
CA CYS A 114 15.93 -30.85 8.61
C CYS A 114 15.61 -30.14 7.28
N ALA A 115 15.13 -30.87 6.27
CA ALA A 115 14.69 -30.32 5.00
C ALA A 115 13.48 -29.39 5.18
N PHE A 116 12.51 -29.79 6.02
CA PHE A 116 11.32 -28.99 6.31
C PHE A 116 11.67 -27.68 7.02
N THR A 117 12.52 -27.72 8.05
CA THR A 117 12.99 -26.52 8.75
C THR A 117 13.82 -25.60 7.86
N SER A 118 14.66 -26.17 7.00
CA SER A 118 15.41 -25.41 5.99
C SER A 118 14.49 -24.74 4.96
N LEU A 119 13.46 -25.46 4.49
CA LEU A 119 12.45 -24.92 3.58
C LEU A 119 11.68 -23.76 4.23
N LEU A 120 11.27 -23.91 5.49
CA LEU A 120 10.64 -22.85 6.27
C LEU A 120 11.53 -21.62 6.44
N ALA A 121 12.83 -21.81 6.67
CA ALA A 121 13.80 -20.71 6.71
C ALA A 121 13.86 -19.96 5.36
N VAL A 122 13.97 -20.70 4.25
CA VAL A 122 14.00 -20.10 2.90
C VAL A 122 12.71 -19.32 2.62
N ILE A 123 11.55 -19.88 2.95
CA ILE A 123 10.26 -19.20 2.79
C ILE A 123 10.22 -17.92 3.63
N ALA A 124 10.62 -17.98 4.90
CA ALA A 124 10.65 -16.81 5.78
C ALA A 124 11.60 -15.72 5.25
N PHE A 125 12.75 -16.12 4.71
CA PHE A 125 13.72 -15.20 4.09
C PHE A 125 13.19 -14.54 2.82
N VAL A 126 12.52 -15.30 1.95
CA VAL A 126 11.86 -14.77 0.75
C VAL A 126 10.77 -13.78 1.12
N ILE A 127 9.95 -14.09 2.14
CA ILE A 127 8.93 -13.16 2.66
C ILE A 127 9.60 -11.89 3.21
N ALA A 128 10.64 -12.02 4.03
CA ALA A 128 11.36 -10.86 4.57
C ALA A 128 11.93 -9.94 3.46
N SER A 129 12.42 -10.54 2.38
CA SER A 129 13.04 -9.83 1.25
C SER A 129 12.01 -9.17 0.32
N THR A 130 10.79 -9.69 0.28
CA THR A 130 9.71 -9.15 -0.56
C THR A 130 8.88 -8.06 0.11
N ILE A 131 9.04 -7.87 1.43
CA ILE A 131 8.41 -6.76 2.17
C ILE A 131 9.04 -5.43 1.73
N LYS A 132 8.26 -4.62 1.02
CA LYS A 132 8.63 -3.27 0.63
C LYS A 132 7.71 -2.22 1.29
N THR A 133 8.29 -1.11 1.71
CA THR A 133 7.63 -0.04 2.48
C THR A 133 6.49 0.64 1.72
N GLU A 134 6.68 0.87 0.43
CA GLU A 134 5.72 1.51 -0.47
C GLU A 134 4.49 0.63 -0.71
N LYS A 135 4.70 -0.68 -0.85
CA LYS A 135 3.61 -1.67 -0.99
C LYS A 135 2.80 -1.76 0.30
N GLU A 136 3.46 -1.71 1.46
CA GLU A 136 2.79 -1.75 2.76
C GLU A 136 1.97 -0.50 3.05
N ALA A 137 2.51 0.69 2.75
CA ALA A 137 1.76 1.95 2.87
C ALA A 137 0.50 1.95 1.99
N THR A 138 0.63 1.50 0.74
CA THR A 138 -0.49 1.35 -0.20
C THR A 138 -1.54 0.35 0.32
N ASN A 139 -1.12 -0.81 0.81
CA ASN A 139 -2.01 -1.80 1.42
C ASN A 139 -2.82 -1.20 2.57
N GLN A 140 -2.19 -0.44 3.46
CA GLN A 140 -2.86 0.16 4.61
C GLN A 140 -3.93 1.17 4.18
N ILE A 141 -3.65 2.02 3.19
CA ILE A 141 -4.64 2.99 2.69
C ILE A 141 -5.83 2.26 2.04
N VAL A 142 -5.56 1.23 1.23
CA VAL A 142 -6.61 0.42 0.60
C VAL A 142 -7.47 -0.29 1.64
N GLN A 143 -6.86 -0.91 2.66
CA GLN A 143 -7.59 -1.58 3.73
C GLN A 143 -8.48 -0.60 4.51
N ARG A 144 -7.98 0.62 4.81
CA ARG A 144 -8.78 1.68 5.42
C ARG A 144 -9.98 2.07 4.54
N ALA A 145 -9.79 2.20 3.23
CA ALA A 145 -10.86 2.52 2.30
C ALA A 145 -11.92 1.42 2.24
N GLN A 146 -11.50 0.14 2.16
CA GLN A 146 -12.41 -1.01 2.17
C GLN A 146 -13.20 -1.09 3.48
N SER A 147 -12.54 -0.86 4.61
CA SER A 147 -13.20 -0.82 5.92
C SER A 147 -14.27 0.28 5.99
N LYS A 148 -13.96 1.49 5.49
CA LYS A 148 -14.92 2.60 5.42
C LYS A 148 -16.14 2.28 4.54
N ILE A 149 -15.95 1.61 3.41
CA ILE A 149 -17.07 1.20 2.55
C ILE A 149 -17.95 0.18 3.25
N ARG A 150 -17.35 -0.81 3.91
CA ARG A 150 -18.08 -1.80 4.72
C ARG A 150 -18.88 -1.13 5.84
N SER A 151 -18.29 -0.16 6.54
CA SER A 151 -18.99 0.55 7.61
C SER A 151 -20.16 1.38 7.08
N ILE A 152 -20.02 2.04 5.92
CA ILE A 152 -21.12 2.77 5.27
C ILE A 152 -22.27 1.83 4.92
N LEU A 153 -21.96 0.67 4.32
CA LEU A 153 -22.97 -0.34 3.97
C LEU A 153 -23.68 -0.88 5.22
N ALA A 154 -22.92 -1.23 6.25
CA ALA A 154 -23.46 -1.75 7.51
C ALA A 154 -24.35 -0.71 8.21
N TYR A 155 -23.90 0.53 8.29
CA TYR A 155 -24.66 1.63 8.88
C TYR A 155 -26.00 1.85 8.14
N LYS A 156 -25.97 1.92 6.79
CA LYS A 156 -27.18 2.11 6.00
C LYS A 156 -28.16 0.94 6.10
N ARG A 157 -27.63 -0.28 6.16
CA ARG A 157 -28.45 -1.47 6.39
C ARG A 157 -29.12 -1.46 7.77
N ALA A 158 -28.40 -1.04 8.81
CA ALA A 158 -28.95 -0.92 10.16
C ALA A 158 -30.00 0.20 10.24
N GLU A 159 -29.72 1.36 9.64
CA GLU A 159 -30.65 2.50 9.60
C GLU A 159 -31.99 2.16 8.93
N HIS A 160 -31.96 1.31 7.91
CA HIS A 160 -33.18 0.93 7.18
C HIS A 160 -33.89 -0.28 7.80
N GLY A 161 -33.13 -1.24 8.33
CA GLY A 161 -33.68 -2.43 9.00
C GLY A 161 -34.54 -2.10 10.21
N THR A 162 -34.30 -0.98 10.89
CA THR A 162 -35.12 -0.49 11.99
C THR A 162 -36.38 0.26 11.55
N LYS A 163 -36.44 0.74 10.30
CA LYS A 163 -37.53 1.57 9.78
C LYS A 163 -38.58 0.81 8.96
N ASN A 164 -38.21 -0.29 8.29
CA ASN A 164 -39.08 -0.96 7.31
C ASN A 164 -39.25 -2.46 7.55
N LEU A 165 -40.17 -2.85 8.45
CA LEU A 165 -40.55 -4.25 8.67
C LEU A 165 -41.58 -4.80 7.65
N CYS A 166 -42.29 -3.96 6.89
CA CYS A 166 -43.48 -4.39 6.13
C CYS A 166 -43.33 -4.53 4.59
N SER A 167 -42.17 -4.33 3.96
CA SER A 167 -42.04 -4.41 2.48
C SER A 167 -40.89 -5.31 1.99
N PHE A 168 -41.05 -6.63 2.11
CA PHE A 168 -40.04 -7.63 1.74
C PHE A 168 -39.51 -7.50 0.30
N SER A 169 -40.39 -7.31 -0.69
CA SER A 169 -40.01 -7.22 -2.11
C SER A 169 -39.16 -5.99 -2.44
N GLN A 170 -39.52 -4.81 -1.91
CA GLN A 170 -38.76 -3.58 -2.11
C GLN A 170 -37.40 -3.64 -1.38
N ASN A 171 -37.38 -4.22 -0.18
CA ASN A 171 -36.16 -4.41 0.60
C ASN A 171 -35.17 -5.36 -0.12
N PHE A 172 -35.68 -6.41 -0.79
CA PHE A 172 -34.84 -7.33 -1.55
C PHE A 172 -34.18 -6.66 -2.76
N LYS A 173 -34.92 -5.84 -3.53
CA LYS A 173 -34.36 -5.08 -4.66
C LYS A 173 -33.29 -4.08 -4.20
N LYS A 174 -33.53 -3.35 -3.12
CA LYS A 174 -32.54 -2.43 -2.52
C LYS A 174 -31.27 -3.17 -2.08
N TYR A 175 -31.42 -4.34 -1.45
CA TYR A 175 -30.30 -5.16 -1.04
C TYR A 175 -29.43 -5.61 -2.23
N ILE A 176 -30.04 -6.06 -3.33
CA ILE A 176 -29.30 -6.45 -4.54
C ILE A 176 -28.52 -5.26 -5.10
N LEU A 177 -29.16 -4.10 -5.25
CA LEU A 177 -28.51 -2.89 -5.75
C LEU A 177 -27.36 -2.41 -4.86
N ALA A 178 -27.54 -2.46 -3.54
CA ALA A 178 -26.50 -2.11 -2.57
C ALA A 178 -25.31 -3.08 -2.64
N ARG A 179 -25.58 -4.39 -2.76
CA ARG A 179 -24.56 -5.42 -2.91
C ARG A 179 -23.78 -5.26 -4.22
N GLN A 180 -24.47 -4.99 -5.32
CA GLN A 180 -23.81 -4.74 -6.61
C GLN A 180 -22.93 -3.48 -6.54
N ALA A 181 -23.46 -2.36 -6.03
CA ALA A 181 -22.70 -1.13 -5.86
C ALA A 181 -21.45 -1.33 -4.97
N TYR A 182 -21.56 -2.18 -3.94
CA TYR A 182 -20.43 -2.54 -3.08
C TYR A 182 -19.36 -3.32 -3.84
N HIS A 183 -19.73 -4.36 -4.59
CA HIS A 183 -18.78 -5.14 -5.39
C HIS A 183 -18.12 -4.29 -6.48
N ASP A 184 -18.89 -3.48 -7.21
CA ASP A 184 -18.35 -2.57 -8.23
C ASP A 184 -17.31 -1.61 -7.64
N THR A 185 -17.58 -1.07 -6.45
CA THR A 185 -16.66 -0.14 -5.79
C THR A 185 -15.41 -0.86 -5.30
N LEU A 186 -15.54 -2.09 -4.77
CA LEU A 186 -14.39 -2.90 -4.38
C LEU A 186 -13.48 -3.25 -5.57
N ASP A 187 -14.06 -3.55 -6.72
CA ASP A 187 -13.30 -3.88 -7.92
C ASP A 187 -12.53 -2.64 -8.42
N LYS A 188 -13.14 -1.45 -8.41
CA LYS A 188 -12.44 -0.18 -8.70
C LYS A 188 -11.30 0.12 -7.73
N ILE A 189 -11.48 -0.20 -6.44
CA ILE A 189 -10.40 -0.08 -5.45
C ILE A 189 -9.26 -1.05 -5.75
N ARG A 190 -9.58 -2.30 -6.12
CA ARG A 190 -8.58 -3.32 -6.46
C ARG A 190 -7.81 -2.91 -7.72
N GLU A 191 -8.50 -2.36 -8.71
CA GLU A 191 -7.89 -1.82 -9.93
C GLU A 191 -6.95 -0.64 -9.62
N SER A 192 -7.42 0.34 -8.84
CA SER A 192 -6.60 1.49 -8.42
C SER A 192 -5.34 1.05 -7.67
N LYS A 193 -5.46 0.03 -6.82
CA LYS A 193 -4.31 -0.60 -6.13
C LYS A 193 -3.32 -1.21 -7.12
N LYS A 194 -3.79 -1.98 -8.11
CA LYS A 194 -2.94 -2.63 -9.11
C LYS A 194 -2.18 -1.58 -9.94
N ILE A 195 -2.85 -0.52 -10.38
CA ILE A 195 -2.24 0.58 -11.13
C ILE A 195 -1.14 1.25 -10.29
N THR A 196 -1.44 1.53 -9.01
CA THR A 196 -0.47 2.15 -8.10
C THR A 196 0.74 1.24 -7.87
N TYR A 197 0.54 -0.08 -7.77
CA TYR A 197 1.64 -1.04 -7.65
C TYR A 197 2.55 -1.03 -8.88
N ALA A 198 1.98 -1.02 -10.08
CA ALA A 198 2.75 -0.92 -11.32
C ALA A 198 3.58 0.38 -11.37
N LEU A 199 3.00 1.51 -10.92
CA LEU A 199 3.71 2.79 -10.85
C LEU A 199 4.87 2.77 -9.84
N LEU A 200 4.63 2.24 -8.64
CA LEU A 200 5.68 2.11 -7.62
C LEU A 200 6.83 1.21 -8.10
N GLU A 201 6.49 0.15 -8.84
CA GLU A 201 7.46 -0.75 -9.44
C GLU A 201 8.28 -0.05 -10.53
N GLN A 202 7.63 0.71 -11.42
CA GLN A 202 8.31 1.50 -12.45
C GLN A 202 9.26 2.55 -11.85
N ILE A 203 8.84 3.26 -10.80
CA ILE A 203 9.69 4.21 -10.08
C ILE A 203 10.92 3.49 -9.50
N SER A 204 10.73 2.28 -8.95
CA SER A 204 11.83 1.49 -8.37
C SER A 204 12.85 1.02 -9.40
N TYR A 205 12.43 0.78 -10.65
CA TYR A 205 13.29 0.29 -11.72
C TYR A 205 13.88 1.40 -12.61
N THR A 206 13.51 2.67 -12.39
CA THR A 206 14.00 3.77 -13.23
C THR A 206 15.45 4.09 -12.85
N PRO A 207 16.41 3.93 -13.78
CA PRO A 207 17.83 4.15 -13.49
C PRO A 207 18.14 5.65 -13.35
N GLY A 208 19.11 5.98 -12.50
CA GLY A 208 19.65 7.34 -12.38
C GLY A 208 18.86 8.30 -11.50
N LEU A 209 17.78 7.87 -10.84
CA LEU A 209 17.09 8.72 -9.88
C LEU A 209 17.82 8.79 -8.53
N GLU A 210 17.93 10.00 -8.00
CA GLU A 210 18.37 10.21 -6.64
C GLU A 210 17.32 9.67 -5.64
N LYS A 211 17.80 9.12 -4.52
CA LYS A 211 16.95 8.53 -3.47
C LYS A 211 15.87 9.48 -2.95
N GLN A 212 16.18 10.77 -2.81
CA GLN A 212 15.21 11.78 -2.36
C GLN A 212 14.06 11.96 -3.36
N VAL A 213 14.37 11.90 -4.66
CA VAL A 213 13.38 12.00 -5.74
C VAL A 213 12.50 10.76 -5.78
N ILE A 214 13.07 9.57 -5.57
CA ILE A 214 12.32 8.30 -5.46
C ILE A 214 11.32 8.38 -4.31
N GLU A 215 11.76 8.83 -3.12
CA GLU A 215 10.87 8.97 -1.97
C GLU A 215 9.74 9.99 -2.21
N LYS A 216 10.04 11.09 -2.92
CA LYS A 216 9.04 12.08 -3.31
C LYS A 216 8.00 11.48 -4.28
N LEU A 217 8.43 10.77 -5.31
CA LEU A 217 7.56 10.11 -6.29
C LEU A 217 6.68 9.03 -5.63
N PHE A 218 7.22 8.26 -4.68
CA PHE A 218 6.44 7.31 -3.90
C PHE A 218 5.35 8.00 -3.08
N ASN A 219 5.68 9.10 -2.39
CA ASN A 219 4.69 9.85 -1.63
C ASN A 219 3.59 10.40 -2.54
N GLU A 220 3.95 10.95 -3.70
CA GLU A 220 3.01 11.50 -4.67
C GLU A 220 2.05 10.44 -5.22
N ALA A 221 2.57 9.27 -5.63
CA ALA A 221 1.76 8.16 -6.09
C ALA A 221 0.79 7.63 -5.01
N ILE A 222 1.26 7.57 -3.75
CA ILE A 222 0.44 7.11 -2.61
C ILE A 222 -0.63 8.15 -2.24
N LEU A 223 -0.31 9.45 -2.30
CA LEU A 223 -1.27 10.53 -2.08
C LEU A 223 -2.36 10.53 -3.16
N GLU A 224 -1.97 10.40 -4.43
CA GLU A 224 -2.93 10.33 -5.53
C GLU A 224 -3.89 9.14 -5.37
N LEU A 225 -3.38 7.98 -4.95
CA LEU A 225 -4.23 6.84 -4.62
C LEU A 225 -5.21 7.17 -3.48
N ASN A 226 -4.73 7.81 -2.41
CA ASN A 226 -5.59 8.18 -1.28
C ASN A 226 -6.73 9.11 -1.71
N ASP A 227 -6.45 10.08 -2.57
CA ASP A 227 -7.45 11.02 -3.10
C ASP A 227 -8.46 10.31 -3.99
N LYS A 228 -8.00 9.43 -4.90
CA LYS A 228 -8.88 8.58 -5.72
C LYS A 228 -9.80 7.72 -4.87
N LEU A 229 -9.26 7.09 -3.83
CA LEU A 229 -10.04 6.28 -2.90
C LEU A 229 -11.05 7.14 -2.12
N HIS A 230 -10.68 8.37 -1.74
CA HIS A 230 -11.60 9.31 -1.09
C HIS A 230 -12.79 9.64 -1.99
N VAL A 231 -12.56 9.96 -3.26
CA VAL A 231 -13.60 10.22 -4.26
C VAL A 231 -14.49 8.99 -4.45
N LEU A 232 -13.92 7.79 -4.56
CA LEU A 232 -14.68 6.54 -4.66
C LEU A 232 -15.57 6.31 -3.44
N ILE A 233 -15.07 6.54 -2.23
CA ILE A 233 -15.86 6.42 -0.99
C ILE A 233 -17.01 7.42 -0.98
N GLN A 234 -16.77 8.67 -1.37
CA GLN A 234 -17.83 9.69 -1.44
C GLN A 234 -18.90 9.32 -2.47
N SER A 235 -18.49 8.85 -3.65
CA SER A 235 -19.41 8.38 -4.69
C SER A 235 -20.25 7.20 -4.22
N PHE A 236 -19.65 6.26 -3.50
CA PHE A 236 -20.35 5.13 -2.90
C PHE A 236 -21.34 5.59 -1.82
N LYS A 237 -20.93 6.50 -0.94
CA LYS A 237 -21.81 7.09 0.09
C LYS A 237 -23.03 7.76 -0.54
N LYS A 238 -22.84 8.52 -1.63
CA LYS A 238 -23.93 9.14 -2.38
C LYS A 238 -24.87 8.09 -2.98
N LYS A 239 -24.33 7.08 -3.67
CA LYS A 239 -25.11 5.98 -4.26
C LYS A 239 -25.89 5.20 -3.20
N MET A 240 -25.32 5.00 -2.01
CA MET A 240 -25.99 4.37 -0.89
C MET A 240 -27.15 5.20 -0.33
N ASN A 241 -27.07 6.53 -0.35
CA ASN A 241 -28.18 7.42 0.00
C ASN A 241 -29.29 7.40 -1.07
N GLU A 242 -28.98 7.13 -2.33
CA GLU A 242 -29.98 7.03 -3.40
C GLU A 242 -30.74 5.68 -3.36
N ILE A 243 -30.07 4.61 -2.93
CA ILE A 243 -30.67 3.27 -2.84
C ILE A 243 -31.61 3.15 -1.63
N TYR A 244 -31.26 3.76 -0.50
CA TYR A 244 -31.94 3.59 0.79
C TYR A 244 -32.89 4.72 1.12
#